data_AF-A0A8T4CG88-F1
#
_entry.id   AF-A0A8T4CG88-F1
#
_cell.length_a   1.000
_cell.length_b   1.000
_cell.length_c   1.000
_cell.angle_alpha   90.00
_cell.angle_beta   90.00
_cell.angle_gamma   90.00
#
_symmetry.space_group_name_H-M   'P 1'
#
loop_
_entity.id
_entity.type
_entity.pdbx_description
1 polymer ?
#
loop_
_entity_poly.entity_id
_entity_poly.type
_entity_poly.pdbx_seq_one_letter_code
_entity_poly.pdbx_strand_id
1 'polypeptide(L)'
;MFYVKKPVMQIRGAADFIERLTGDYDELWRKHGAESCFESFEEYCAFAQGREMMTFVRFKNFRELENPKPTEAIRSILGSLQGFRGKYVNLATAEQLAT
;
A
#
# COMPACT_ATOMS: atom_id res chain seq x y z
N MET A 1 -2.26 2.25 5.88
CA MET A 1 -3.17 1.09 6.05
C MET A 1 -3.18 0.27 4.79
N PHE A 2 -3.27 -1.05 4.92
CA PHE A 2 -3.20 -1.99 3.81
C PHE A 2 -4.51 -2.76 3.69
N TYR A 3 -5.23 -2.49 2.60
CA TYR A 3 -6.43 -3.22 2.21
C TYR A 3 -6.05 -4.37 1.27
N VAL A 4 -6.40 -5.59 1.67
CA VAL A 4 -6.22 -6.80 0.87
C VAL A 4 -7.50 -7.02 0.06
N LYS A 5 -7.35 -7.09 -1.27
CA LYS A 5 -8.46 -7.35 -2.21
C LYS A 5 -8.95 -8.80 -2.11
N LYS A 6 -9.80 -9.20 -3.07
CA LYS A 6 -10.33 -10.57 -3.15
C LYS A 6 -9.21 -11.63 -3.06
N PRO A 7 -9.45 -12.77 -2.39
CA PRO A 7 -10.71 -13.14 -1.73
C PRO A 7 -10.90 -12.55 -0.32
N VAL A 8 -9.88 -11.89 0.23
CA VAL A 8 -9.84 -11.45 1.64
C VAL A 8 -10.76 -10.27 1.92
N MET A 9 -10.70 -9.22 1.09
CA MET A 9 -11.61 -8.07 1.15
C MET A 9 -11.63 -7.33 2.51
N GLN A 10 -10.45 -7.12 3.13
CA GLN A 10 -10.31 -6.51 4.45
C GLN A 10 -9.11 -5.56 4.57
N ILE A 11 -9.14 -4.60 5.49
CA ILE A 11 -7.91 -3.94 5.98
C ILE A 11 -7.29 -4.86 7.03
N ARG A 12 -6.06 -5.31 6.81
CA ARG A 12 -5.37 -6.27 7.71
C ARG A 12 -4.13 -5.72 8.39
N GLY A 13 -3.65 -4.55 7.98
CA GLY A 13 -2.44 -4.00 8.56
C GLY A 13 -2.33 -2.50 8.41
N ALA A 14 -1.44 -1.93 9.21
CA ALA A 14 -1.01 -0.55 9.13
C ALA A 14 0.52 -0.50 9.22
N ALA A 15 1.10 0.57 8.70
CA ALA A 15 2.50 0.88 8.86
C ALA A 15 2.66 2.39 8.83
N ASP A 16 3.76 2.86 9.38
CA ASP A 16 4.09 4.27 9.44
C ASP A 16 4.79 4.67 8.14
N PHE A 17 4.28 5.69 7.47
CA PHE A 17 4.88 6.23 6.26
C PHE A 17 6.25 6.83 6.58
N ILE A 18 7.26 6.46 5.79
CA ILE A 18 8.60 7.07 5.86
C ILE A 18 8.69 8.16 4.81
N GLU A 19 8.61 7.76 3.54
CA GLU A 19 8.83 8.66 2.40
C GLU A 19 8.29 8.08 1.10
N ARG A 20 8.24 8.95 0.08
CA ARG A 20 7.92 8.60 -1.31
C ARG A 20 9.07 9.04 -2.19
N LEU A 21 9.72 8.09 -2.84
CA LEU A 21 10.83 8.32 -3.77
C LEU A 21 10.32 8.13 -5.20
N THR A 22 10.68 9.03 -6.11
CA THR A 22 10.38 8.89 -7.54
C THR A 22 11.66 9.08 -8.32
N GLY A 23 11.94 8.20 -9.27
CA GLY A 23 13.23 8.15 -9.95
C GLY A 23 13.25 7.09 -11.05
N ASP A 24 14.43 6.93 -11.64
CA ASP A 24 14.70 5.89 -12.62
C ASP A 24 14.46 4.49 -12.02
N TYR A 25 13.86 3.60 -12.82
CA TYR A 25 13.43 2.30 -12.35
C TYR A 25 14.60 1.43 -11.87
N ASP A 26 15.74 1.44 -12.57
CA ASP A 26 16.91 0.62 -12.28
C ASP A 26 17.68 1.20 -11.08
N GLU A 27 17.84 2.53 -11.03
CA GLU A 27 18.44 3.19 -9.86
C GLU A 27 17.63 2.91 -8.57
N LEU A 28 16.31 3.04 -8.64
CA LEU A 28 15.43 2.76 -7.49
C LEU A 28 15.51 1.30 -7.05
N TRP A 29 15.54 0.37 -8.00
CA TRP A 29 15.68 -1.05 -7.69
C TRP A 29 17.02 -1.36 -7.01
N ARG A 30 18.13 -0.84 -7.54
CA ARG A 30 19.46 -1.07 -6.95
C ARG A 30 19.56 -0.56 -5.52
N LYS A 31 18.87 0.54 -5.19
CA LYS A 31 18.89 1.15 -3.85
C LYS A 31 17.88 0.53 -2.88
N HIS A 32 16.67 0.22 -3.35
CA HIS A 32 15.53 -0.11 -2.48
C HIS A 32 14.79 -1.39 -2.86
N GLY A 33 15.22 -2.10 -3.90
CA GLY A 33 14.55 -3.32 -4.39
C GLY A 33 14.43 -4.40 -3.32
N ALA A 34 15.45 -4.54 -2.46
CA ALA A 34 15.44 -5.47 -1.34
C ALA A 34 14.38 -5.16 -0.26
N GLU A 35 13.88 -3.92 -0.20
CA GLU A 35 12.78 -3.53 0.70
C GLU A 35 11.40 -3.70 0.05
N SER A 36 11.35 -4.01 -1.25
CA SER A 36 10.12 -4.11 -2.01
C SER A 36 9.40 -5.45 -1.81
N CYS A 37 8.17 -5.55 -2.32
CA CYS A 37 7.43 -6.81 -2.34
C CYS A 37 7.67 -7.67 -3.59
N PHE A 38 8.60 -7.28 -4.46
CA PHE A 38 8.97 -8.08 -5.64
C PHE A 38 10.08 -9.05 -5.28
N GLU A 39 9.99 -10.28 -5.77
CA GLU A 39 10.94 -11.35 -5.49
C GLU A 39 12.22 -11.21 -6.34
N SER A 40 12.13 -10.54 -7.49
CA SER A 40 13.26 -10.34 -8.39
C SER A 40 13.17 -9.05 -9.19
N PHE A 41 14.29 -8.67 -9.82
CA PHE A 41 14.34 -7.51 -10.70
C PHE A 41 13.43 -7.70 -11.92
N GLU A 42 13.35 -8.92 -12.45
CA GLU A 42 12.52 -9.26 -13.60
C GLU A 42 11.03 -9.06 -13.28
N GLU A 43 10.57 -9.45 -12.09
CA GLU A 43 9.20 -9.21 -11.64
C GLU A 43 8.90 -7.71 -11.54
N TYR A 44 9.84 -6.94 -10.97
CA TYR A 44 9.74 -5.50 -10.89
C TYR A 44 9.70 -4.83 -12.27
N CYS A 45 10.55 -5.26 -13.22
CA CYS A 45 10.54 -4.77 -14.61
C CYS A 45 9.25 -5.12 -15.34
N ALA A 46 8.73 -6.34 -15.14
CA ALA A 46 7.44 -6.76 -15.69
C ALA A 46 6.31 -5.88 -15.15
N PHE A 47 6.35 -5.52 -13.87
CA PHE A 47 5.41 -4.57 -13.27
C PHE A 47 5.58 -3.13 -13.82
N ALA A 48 6.81 -2.70 -14.07
CA ALA A 48 7.08 -1.38 -14.64
C ALA A 48 6.50 -1.22 -16.06
N GLN A 49 6.37 -2.32 -16.81
CA GLN A 49 5.79 -2.34 -18.17
C GLN A 49 6.46 -1.31 -19.11
N GLY A 50 7.79 -1.22 -19.05
CA GLY A 50 8.58 -0.29 -19.87
C GLY A 50 8.58 1.17 -19.39
N ARG A 51 7.98 1.48 -18.22
CA ARG A 51 8.12 2.79 -17.59
C ARG A 51 9.54 2.98 -17.06
N GLU A 52 10.18 4.05 -17.48
CA GLU A 52 11.51 4.44 -17.00
C GLU A 52 11.45 5.08 -15.61
N MET A 53 10.34 5.73 -15.27
CA MET A 53 10.15 6.41 -13.98
C MET A 53 9.19 5.64 -13.09
N MET A 54 9.64 5.32 -11.87
CA MET A 54 8.88 4.56 -10.88
C MET A 54 8.76 5.32 -9.56
N THR A 55 7.78 4.94 -8.73
CA THR A 55 7.61 5.49 -7.39
C THR A 55 7.72 4.37 -6.36
N PHE A 56 8.64 4.51 -5.41
CA PHE A 56 8.72 3.68 -4.20
C PHE A 56 8.07 4.41 -3.03
N VAL A 57 7.17 3.73 -2.33
CA VAL A 57 6.54 4.23 -1.10
C VAL A 57 7.06 3.38 0.04
N ARG A 58 7.80 4.00 0.95
CA ARG A 58 8.50 3.30 2.04
C ARG A 58 7.72 3.43 3.33
N PHE A 59 7.65 2.34 4.08
CA PHE A 59 6.95 2.24 5.35
C PHE A 59 7.84 1.53 6.39
N LYS A 60 7.58 1.79 7.68
CA LYS A 60 8.18 1.06 8.81
C LYS A 60 7.11 0.66 9.82
N ASN A 61 7.49 -0.15 10.80
CA ASN A 61 6.61 -0.55 11.92
C ASN A 61 5.30 -1.16 11.42
N PHE A 62 5.41 -2.10 10.48
CA PHE A 62 4.25 -2.87 10.05
C PHE A 62 3.63 -3.57 11.26
N ARG A 63 2.33 -3.42 11.38
CA ARG A 63 1.51 -4.05 12.41
C ARG A 63 0.27 -4.65 11.76
N GLU A 64 0.03 -5.92 12.03
CA GLU A 64 -1.26 -6.53 11.73
C GLU A 64 -2.32 -5.95 12.66
N LEU A 65 -3.53 -5.78 12.15
CA LEU A 65 -4.66 -5.34 12.97
C LEU A 65 -5.33 -6.57 13.58
N GLU A 66 -5.53 -6.53 14.90
CA GLU A 66 -6.20 -7.60 15.64
C GLU A 66 -7.65 -7.82 15.18
N ASN A 67 -8.32 -6.74 14.77
CA ASN A 67 -9.69 -6.76 14.27
C ASN A 67 -9.75 -6.26 12.81
N PRO A 68 -9.43 -7.12 11.81
CA PRO A 68 -9.51 -6.74 10.41
C PRO A 68 -10.92 -6.28 10.01
N LYS A 69 -11.01 -5.14 9.34
CA LYS A 69 -12.31 -4.61 8.90
C LYS A 69 -12.73 -5.15 7.54
N PRO A 70 -13.95 -5.70 7.40
CA PRO A 70 -14.49 -6.10 6.10
C PRO A 70 -14.84 -4.90 5.23
N THR A 71 -14.88 -5.14 3.92
CA THR A 71 -15.15 -4.12 2.88
C THR A 71 -16.45 -3.34 3.12
N GLU A 72 -17.47 -3.98 3.66
CA GLU A 72 -18.77 -3.39 3.98
C GLU A 72 -18.65 -2.32 5.08
N ALA A 73 -17.91 -2.63 6.15
CA ALA A 73 -17.62 -1.68 7.23
C ALA A 73 -16.76 -0.51 6.71
N ILE A 74 -15.74 -0.81 5.90
CA ILE A 74 -14.89 0.21 5.28
C ILE A 74 -15.71 1.12 4.38
N ARG A 75 -16.64 0.57 3.58
CA ARG A 75 -17.53 1.35 2.70
C ARG A 75 -18.44 2.27 3.51
N SER A 76 -18.96 1.80 4.63
CA SER A 76 -19.77 2.63 5.54
C SER A 76 -18.98 3.84 6.05
N ILE A 77 -17.72 3.63 6.44
CA ILE A 77 -16.83 4.70 6.94
C ILE A 77 -16.42 5.67 5.82
N LEU A 78 -16.08 5.15 4.64
CA LEU A 78 -15.50 5.94 3.54
C LEU A 78 -16.52 6.45 2.52
N GLY A 79 -17.78 6.03 2.59
CA GLY A 79 -18.87 6.28 1.64
C GLY A 79 -18.76 5.48 0.33
N SER A 80 -17.57 5.44 -0.27
CA SER A 80 -17.31 4.68 -1.51
C SER A 80 -15.88 4.14 -1.55
N LEU A 81 -15.73 2.96 -2.15
CA LEU A 81 -14.44 2.28 -2.41
C LEU A 81 -14.13 2.16 -3.90
N GLN A 82 -14.94 2.78 -4.77
CA GLN A 82 -14.76 2.69 -6.22
C GLN A 82 -13.51 3.48 -6.64
N GLY A 83 -12.67 2.86 -7.49
CA GLY A 83 -11.46 3.51 -8.03
C GLY A 83 -10.29 3.65 -7.05
N PHE A 84 -10.30 2.94 -5.92
CA PHE A 84 -9.28 3.07 -4.88
C PHE A 84 -7.86 2.71 -5.40
N ARG A 85 -7.02 3.74 -5.59
CA ARG A 85 -5.57 3.63 -5.86
C ARG A 85 -4.73 4.18 -4.70
N GLY A 86 -5.33 4.26 -3.51
CA GLY A 86 -4.85 5.02 -2.36
C GLY A 86 -5.79 6.20 -2.06
N LYS A 87 -6.04 6.47 -0.78
CA LYS A 87 -6.88 7.58 -0.31
C LYS A 87 -6.27 8.17 0.94
N TYR A 88 -6.11 9.49 0.95
CA TYR A 88 -5.80 10.21 2.17
C TYR A 88 -7.06 10.34 3.01
N VAL A 89 -6.93 10.06 4.30
CA VAL A 89 -8.00 10.17 5.29
C VAL A 89 -7.48 10.99 6.45
N ASN A 90 -8.38 11.68 7.15
CA ASN A 90 -8.00 12.38 8.39
C ASN A 90 -7.74 11.36 9.52
N LEU A 91 -7.17 11.85 10.62
CA LEU A 91 -6.83 11.01 11.78
C LEU A 91 -8.04 10.26 12.32
N ALA A 92 -9.18 10.94 12.52
CA ALA A 92 -10.40 10.33 13.05
C ALA A 92 -10.89 9.16 12.18
N THR A 93 -10.84 9.31 10.86
CA THR A 93 -11.21 8.24 9.92
C THR A 93 -10.17 7.11 9.95
N ALA A 94 -8.88 7.43 10.07
CA ALA A 94 -7.83 6.43 10.22
C ALA A 94 -8.02 5.61 11.51
N GLU A 95 -8.29 6.25 12.65
CA GLU A 95 -8.58 5.56 13.90
C GLU A 95 -9.80 4.64 13.74
N GLN A 96 -10.89 5.14 13.17
CA GLN A 96 -12.07 4.32 12.89
C GLN A 96 -11.75 3.10 12.02
N LEU A 97 -10.79 3.17 11.11
CA LEU A 97 -10.40 2.05 10.25
C LEU A 97 -9.42 1.06 10.92
N ALA A 98 -8.74 1.49 11.99
CA ALA A 98 -7.72 0.71 12.70
C ALA A 98 -8.28 -0.11 13.87
N THR A 99 -9.33 0.37 14.52
CA THR A 99 -9.97 -0.25 15.69
C THR A 99 -11.05 -1.24 15.29
#